data_AF-A0A928JLJ5-F1
#
_entry.id   AF-A0A928JLJ5-F1
#
_cell.length_a   1.000
_cell.length_b   1.000
_cell.length_c   1.000
_cell.angle_alpha   90.00
_cell.angle_beta   90.00
_cell.angle_gamma   90.00
#
_symmetry.space_group_name_H-M   'P 1'
#
loop_
_entity.id
_entity.type
_entity.pdbx_description
1 polymer ?
#
loop_
_entity_poly.entity_id
_entity_poly.type
_entity_poly.pdbx_seq_one_letter_code
_entity_poly.pdbx_strand_id
1 'polypeptide(L)'
;MNAPKEKKPRKKMGLTSQIFIGLIGGLIVGIIFNLLIPSSYVRDTIFVEGIFYVIGQGFIRLMKMLVVPLVFCSLVTGSSSIGDTKTLGKVGGKTIVFYLCTTALAVTVAISVALLIRPGIGLDMSSIAGSEVTVAESTSAVDTILNIIPENPFASLAQGTMLQVILFALLVGILLAKMKERGSVIANFLTQANDLMMEMTNLVMKFAPIGVFCMIARTFANLGFDAFVPLLKYMGSVTTGLA
;
A
#
# COMPACT_ATOMS: atom_id res chain seq x y z
N MET A 1 -22.75 3.64 -54.09
CA MET A 1 -21.85 4.53 -53.31
C MET A 1 -22.32 4.54 -51.87
N ASN A 2 -21.78 3.66 -51.00
CA ASN A 2 -22.05 3.67 -49.56
C ASN A 2 -20.72 3.57 -48.83
N ALA A 3 -20.27 4.68 -48.25
CA ALA A 3 -19.05 4.75 -47.47
C ALA A 3 -19.19 3.91 -46.17
N PRO A 4 -18.15 3.18 -45.75
CA PRO A 4 -18.17 2.50 -44.46
C PRO A 4 -18.13 3.54 -43.32
N LYS A 5 -19.12 3.46 -42.42
CA LYS A 5 -19.20 4.29 -41.22
C LYS A 5 -17.99 4.01 -40.31
N GLU A 6 -17.11 4.99 -40.15
CA GLU A 6 -16.02 4.94 -39.16
C GLU A 6 -16.59 4.74 -37.75
N LYS A 7 -16.19 3.65 -37.09
CA LYS A 7 -16.48 3.41 -35.68
C LYS A 7 -15.65 4.39 -34.85
N LYS A 8 -16.32 5.36 -34.21
CA LYS A 8 -15.69 6.29 -33.24
C LYS A 8 -14.86 5.52 -32.21
N PRO A 9 -13.60 5.92 -31.95
CA PRO A 9 -12.75 5.27 -30.97
C PRO A 9 -13.37 5.43 -29.57
N ARG A 10 -13.67 4.31 -28.89
CA ARG A 10 -14.13 4.32 -27.50
C ARG A 10 -13.05 4.98 -26.65
N LYS A 11 -13.37 6.11 -26.01
CA LYS A 11 -12.50 6.82 -25.07
C LYS A 11 -12.11 5.85 -23.96
N LYS A 12 -10.89 5.30 -24.00
CA LYS A 12 -10.39 4.39 -22.96
C LYS A 12 -10.35 5.17 -21.65
N MET A 13 -11.13 4.74 -20.66
CA MET A 13 -11.17 5.38 -19.34
C MET A 13 -9.81 5.22 -18.65
N GLY A 14 -9.32 6.27 -18.01
CA GLY A 14 -8.08 6.23 -17.24
C GLY A 14 -8.17 5.22 -16.09
N LEU A 15 -7.03 4.59 -15.75
CA LEU A 15 -6.93 3.60 -14.67
C LEU A 15 -7.51 4.12 -13.35
N THR A 16 -7.23 5.38 -13.01
CA THR A 16 -7.78 6.03 -11.82
C THR A 16 -9.32 5.98 -11.81
N SER A 17 -9.96 6.34 -12.92
CA SER A 17 -11.42 6.28 -13.02
C SER A 17 -11.95 4.85 -12.93
N GLN A 18 -11.23 3.86 -13.47
CA GLN A 18 -11.61 2.45 -13.34
C GLN A 18 -11.54 1.98 -11.89
N ILE A 19 -10.52 2.39 -11.14
CA ILE A 19 -10.38 2.07 -9.71
C ILE A 19 -11.53 2.69 -8.91
N PHE A 20 -11.87 3.96 -9.16
CA PHE A 20 -13.01 4.61 -8.49
C PHE A 20 -14.34 3.90 -8.78
N ILE A 21 -14.56 3.46 -10.02
CA ILE A 21 -15.74 2.68 -10.39
C ILE A 21 -15.74 1.31 -9.71
N GLY A 22 -14.58 0.65 -9.62
CA GLY A 22 -14.43 -0.60 -8.87
C GLY A 22 -14.74 -0.40 -7.39
N LEU A 23 -14.31 0.71 -6.79
CA LEU A 23 -14.57 1.05 -5.39
C LEU A 23 -16.06 1.30 -5.14
N ILE A 24 -16.72 2.15 -5.94
CA ILE A 24 -18.16 2.43 -5.82
C ILE A 24 -18.99 1.19 -6.12
N GLY A 25 -18.64 0.45 -7.18
CA GLY A 25 -19.29 -0.81 -7.53
C GLY A 25 -19.18 -1.85 -6.42
N GLY A 26 -17.98 -1.99 -5.82
CA GLY A 26 -17.72 -2.92 -4.74
C GLY A 26 -18.52 -2.57 -3.48
N LEU A 27 -18.61 -1.28 -3.14
CA LEU A 27 -19.43 -0.78 -2.05
C LEU A 27 -20.91 -1.15 -2.24
N ILE A 28 -21.47 -0.85 -3.42
CA ILE A 28 -22.89 -1.12 -3.73
C ILE A 28 -23.16 -2.64 -3.66
N VAL A 29 -22.31 -3.45 -4.29
CA VAL A 29 -22.46 -4.91 -4.28
C VAL A 29 -22.31 -5.47 -2.87
N GLY A 30 -21.35 -4.99 -2.07
CA GLY A 30 -21.18 -5.41 -0.68
C GLY A 30 -22.40 -5.14 0.18
N ILE A 31 -22.98 -3.94 0.08
CA ILE A 31 -24.20 -3.55 0.82
C ILE A 31 -25.41 -4.36 0.35
N ILE A 32 -25.59 -4.57 -0.96
CA ILE A 32 -26.67 -5.41 -1.50
C ILE A 32 -26.54 -6.84 -0.97
N PHE A 33 -25.33 -7.39 -0.98
CA PHE A 33 -25.09 -8.74 -0.47
C PHE A 33 -25.37 -8.84 1.03
N ASN A 34 -25.24 -7.76 1.80
CA ASN A 34 -25.53 -7.73 3.23
C ASN A 34 -27.02 -7.56 3.55
N LEU A 35 -27.76 -6.74 2.77
CA LEU A 35 -29.16 -6.41 3.03
C LEU A 35 -30.18 -7.35 2.35
N LEU A 36 -29.91 -7.77 1.11
CA LEU A 36 -30.88 -8.53 0.29
C LEU A 36 -30.72 -10.05 0.36
N ILE A 37 -29.60 -10.55 0.87
CA ILE A 37 -29.32 -11.98 0.94
C ILE A 37 -29.23 -12.39 2.42
N PRO A 38 -30.27 -13.04 2.98
CA PRO A 38 -30.20 -13.63 4.32
C PRO A 38 -29.04 -14.62 4.40
N SER A 39 -28.43 -14.75 5.58
CA SER A 39 -27.30 -15.64 5.90
C SER A 39 -27.51 -17.08 5.39
N SER A 40 -27.19 -17.28 4.12
CA SER A 40 -27.27 -18.55 3.43
C SER A 40 -25.85 -18.98 3.10
N TYR A 41 -25.54 -20.25 3.35
CA TYR A 41 -24.22 -20.86 3.15
C TYR A 41 -23.55 -20.51 1.81
N VAL A 42 -24.35 -20.25 0.76
CA VAL A 42 -23.90 -19.88 -0.59
C VAL A 42 -23.29 -18.47 -0.64
N ARG A 43 -23.84 -17.51 0.12
CA ARG A 43 -23.41 -16.10 0.11
C ARG A 43 -22.08 -15.94 0.82
N ASP A 44 -21.99 -16.45 2.05
CA ASP A 44 -20.80 -16.27 2.89
C ASP A 44 -19.65 -17.16 2.39
N THR A 45 -19.92 -18.44 2.08
CA THR A 45 -18.85 -19.40 1.79
C THR A 45 -18.36 -19.34 0.33
N ILE A 46 -19.24 -19.11 -0.66
CA ILE A 46 -18.86 -19.21 -2.09
C ILE A 46 -18.53 -17.82 -2.68
N PHE A 47 -19.32 -16.80 -2.38
CA PHE A 47 -19.11 -15.47 -2.95
C PHE A 47 -18.18 -14.59 -2.10
N VAL A 48 -18.46 -14.45 -0.79
CA VAL A 48 -17.71 -13.55 0.10
C VAL A 48 -16.35 -14.12 0.49
N GLU A 49 -16.29 -15.38 0.94
CA GLU A 49 -15.04 -16.07 1.31
C GLU A 49 -14.39 -16.86 0.17
N GLY A 50 -15.12 -17.12 -0.91
CA GLY A 50 -14.56 -17.73 -2.11
C GLY A 50 -14.03 -16.68 -3.08
N ILE A 51 -14.87 -16.25 -4.01
CA ILE A 51 -14.46 -15.42 -5.16
C ILE A 51 -13.89 -14.07 -4.72
N PHE A 52 -14.60 -13.34 -3.86
CA PHE A 52 -14.16 -12.00 -3.45
C PHE A 52 -12.90 -12.04 -2.59
N TYR A 53 -12.78 -13.03 -1.69
CA TYR A 53 -11.58 -13.21 -0.89
C TYR A 53 -10.37 -13.61 -1.74
N VAL A 54 -10.50 -14.62 -2.61
CA VAL A 54 -9.39 -15.11 -3.43
C VAL A 54 -8.89 -14.02 -4.36
N ILE A 55 -9.79 -13.28 -5.02
CA ILE A 55 -9.40 -12.20 -5.93
C ILE A 55 -8.83 -11.01 -5.13
N GLY A 56 -9.47 -10.61 -4.04
CA GLY A 56 -9.03 -9.48 -3.21
C GLY A 56 -7.68 -9.73 -2.54
N GLN A 57 -7.51 -10.87 -1.87
CA GLN A 57 -6.22 -11.26 -1.27
C GLN A 57 -5.18 -11.58 -2.32
N GLY A 58 -5.56 -12.18 -3.45
CA GLY A 58 -4.69 -12.40 -4.60
C GLY A 58 -4.06 -11.08 -5.06
N PHE A 59 -4.87 -10.02 -5.20
CA PHE A 59 -4.38 -8.69 -5.54
C PHE A 59 -3.38 -8.14 -4.50
N ILE A 60 -3.68 -8.23 -3.21
CA ILE A 60 -2.74 -7.78 -2.17
C ILE A 60 -1.44 -8.58 -2.18
N ARG A 61 -1.51 -9.90 -2.41
CA ARG A 61 -0.31 -10.75 -2.53
C ARG A 61 0.53 -10.36 -3.74
N LEU A 62 -0.10 -10.07 -4.88
CA LEU A 62 0.59 -9.57 -6.08
C LEU A 62 1.28 -8.23 -5.80
N MET A 63 0.62 -7.30 -5.10
CA MET A 63 1.23 -6.03 -4.71
C MET A 63 2.42 -6.27 -3.77
N LYS A 64 2.23 -7.04 -2.69
CA LYS A 64 3.28 -7.34 -1.70
C LYS A 64 4.51 -8.02 -2.31
N MET A 65 4.32 -8.90 -3.29
CA MET A 65 5.40 -9.56 -4.04
C MET A 65 6.33 -8.56 -4.73
N LEU A 66 5.78 -7.44 -5.22
CA LEU A 66 6.55 -6.44 -5.94
C LEU A 66 7.25 -5.43 -5.01
N VAL A 67 6.69 -5.15 -3.83
CA VAL A 67 7.20 -4.07 -2.96
C VAL A 67 8.66 -4.29 -2.55
N VAL A 68 9.00 -5.47 -2.01
CA VAL A 68 10.35 -5.68 -1.45
C VAL A 68 11.45 -5.61 -2.52
N PRO A 69 11.35 -6.33 -3.66
CA PRO A 69 12.39 -6.26 -4.68
C PRO A 69 12.45 -4.89 -5.38
N LEU A 70 11.30 -4.24 -5.57
CA LEU A 70 11.25 -2.90 -6.17
C LEU A 70 11.94 -1.87 -5.28
N VAL A 71 11.65 -1.88 -3.97
CA VAL A 71 12.30 -0.99 -3.00
C VAL A 71 13.80 -1.20 -2.98
N PHE A 72 14.26 -2.46 -2.94
CA PHE A 72 15.69 -2.76 -2.98
C PHE A 72 16.36 -2.23 -4.25
N CYS A 73 15.87 -2.61 -5.43
CA CYS A 73 16.49 -2.20 -6.70
C CYS A 73 16.43 -0.68 -6.87
N SER A 74 15.30 -0.05 -6.56
CA SER A 74 15.09 1.40 -6.69
C SER A 74 16.01 2.20 -5.76
N LEU A 75 16.19 1.75 -4.51
CA LEU A 75 17.06 2.43 -3.56
C LEU A 75 18.53 2.25 -3.91
N VAL A 76 18.95 1.07 -4.38
CA VAL A 76 20.34 0.86 -4.80
C VAL A 76 20.66 1.74 -6.02
N THR A 77 19.80 1.74 -7.05
CA THR A 77 20.03 2.55 -8.25
C THR A 77 19.94 4.05 -7.93
N GLY A 78 18.94 4.46 -7.16
CA GLY A 78 18.74 5.83 -6.70
C GLY A 78 19.94 6.36 -5.92
N SER A 79 20.38 5.64 -4.89
CA SER A 79 21.54 6.06 -4.08
C SER A 79 22.86 5.99 -4.84
N SER A 80 23.04 5.04 -5.76
CA SER A 80 24.25 4.96 -6.59
C SER A 80 24.37 6.12 -7.60
N SER A 81 23.24 6.60 -8.14
CA SER A 81 23.22 7.74 -9.07
C SER A 81 23.59 9.08 -8.43
N ILE A 82 23.34 9.24 -7.12
CA ILE A 82 23.72 10.45 -6.36
C ILE A 82 25.24 10.56 -6.19
N GLY A 83 25.98 9.44 -6.24
CA GLY A 83 27.44 9.43 -6.36
C GLY A 83 28.25 9.84 -5.13
N ASP A 84 27.66 10.60 -4.19
CA ASP A 84 28.38 11.18 -3.04
C ASP A 84 27.70 10.91 -1.69
N THR A 85 28.43 10.22 -0.81
CA THR A 85 28.05 9.96 0.59
C THR A 85 27.72 11.22 1.39
N LYS A 86 28.44 12.32 1.16
CA LYS A 86 28.22 13.56 1.91
C LYS A 86 26.91 14.21 1.49
N THR A 87 26.61 14.19 0.20
CA THR A 87 25.35 14.67 -0.35
C THR A 87 24.18 13.82 0.13
N LEU A 88 24.29 12.49 0.08
CA LEU A 88 23.24 11.58 0.55
C LEU A 88 22.97 11.74 2.06
N GLY A 89 24.01 11.88 2.88
CA GLY A 89 23.85 12.12 4.32
C GLY A 89 23.22 13.48 4.65
N LYS A 90 23.58 14.55 3.92
CA LYS A 90 22.98 15.89 4.08
C LYS A 90 21.51 15.91 3.67
N VAL A 91 21.17 15.27 2.55
CA VAL A 91 19.79 15.16 2.08
C VAL A 91 18.99 14.31 3.05
N GLY A 92 19.48 13.12 3.42
CA GLY A 92 18.84 12.24 4.39
C GLY A 92 18.60 12.90 5.74
N GLY A 93 19.58 13.62 6.30
CA GLY A 93 19.42 14.35 7.56
C GLY A 93 18.37 15.46 7.48
N LYS A 94 18.39 16.28 6.41
CA LYS A 94 17.35 17.30 6.19
C LYS A 94 15.97 16.67 6.03
N THR A 95 15.89 15.55 5.32
CA THR A 95 14.65 14.80 5.10
C THR A 95 14.11 14.21 6.40
N ILE A 96 14.96 13.65 7.27
CA ILE A 96 14.54 13.14 8.58
C ILE A 96 13.97 14.27 9.44
N VAL A 97 14.67 15.40 9.54
CA VAL A 97 14.18 16.55 10.32
C VAL A 97 12.86 17.06 9.74
N PHE A 98 12.78 17.22 8.42
CA PHE A 98 11.55 17.63 7.74
C PHE A 98 10.39 16.66 7.99
N TYR A 99 10.63 15.34 7.89
CA TYR A 99 9.60 14.34 8.14
C TYR A 99 9.19 14.26 9.61
N LEU A 100 10.11 14.40 10.56
CA LEU A 100 9.76 14.43 11.98
C LEU A 100 8.89 15.64 12.32
N CYS A 101 9.27 16.84 11.84
CA CYS A 101 8.48 18.05 12.07
C CYS A 101 7.09 17.96 11.43
N THR A 102 7.01 17.53 10.16
CA THR A 102 5.72 17.42 9.45
C THR A 102 4.85 16.30 10.01
N THR A 103 5.43 15.17 10.44
CA THR A 103 4.70 14.08 11.10
C THR A 103 4.18 14.52 12.47
N ALA A 104 4.98 15.21 13.27
CA ALA A 104 4.54 15.73 14.56
C ALA A 104 3.35 16.70 14.41
N LEU A 105 3.42 17.61 13.43
CA LEU A 105 2.33 18.52 13.08
C LEU A 105 1.09 17.75 12.62
N ALA A 106 1.24 16.82 11.69
CA ALA A 106 0.14 16.02 11.15
C ALA A 106 -0.54 15.15 12.23
N VAL A 107 0.24 14.51 13.11
CA VAL A 107 -0.28 13.71 14.23
C VAL A 107 -1.04 14.60 15.22
N THR A 108 -0.53 15.80 15.51
CA THR A 108 -1.22 16.75 16.41
C THR A 108 -2.57 17.16 15.84
N VAL A 109 -2.64 17.49 14.55
CA VAL A 109 -3.90 17.83 13.86
C VAL A 109 -4.83 16.62 13.82
N ALA A 110 -4.33 15.44 13.44
CA ALA A 110 -5.12 14.21 13.35
C ALA A 110 -5.74 13.82 14.69
N ILE A 111 -4.98 13.86 15.79
CA ILE A 111 -5.49 13.58 17.14
C ILE A 111 -6.52 14.64 17.54
N SER A 112 -6.27 15.92 17.28
CA SER A 112 -7.21 17.01 17.61
C SER A 112 -8.56 16.81 16.92
N VAL A 113 -8.57 16.53 15.62
CA VAL A 113 -9.80 16.30 14.84
C VAL A 113 -10.48 14.98 15.25
N ALA A 114 -9.70 13.91 15.50
CA ALA A 114 -10.24 12.63 15.95
C ALA A 114 -10.94 12.73 17.32
N LEU A 115 -10.39 13.52 18.24
CA LEU A 115 -10.99 13.78 19.56
C LEU A 115 -12.30 14.57 19.47
N LEU A 116 -12.44 15.45 18.48
CA LEU A 116 -13.65 16.24 18.23
C LEU A 116 -14.76 15.42 17.56
N ILE A 117 -14.45 14.67 16.50
CA ILE A 117 -15.44 13.96 15.68
C ILE A 117 -15.78 12.58 16.25
N ARG A 118 -14.85 11.96 16.98
CA ARG A 118 -14.98 10.61 17.59
C ARG A 118 -15.61 9.58 16.63
N PRO A 119 -14.95 9.29 15.49
CA PRO A 119 -15.56 8.52 14.40
C PRO A 119 -15.85 7.04 14.71
N GLY A 120 -15.51 6.54 15.91
CA GLY A 120 -15.76 5.15 16.34
C GLY A 120 -17.07 4.94 17.11
N ILE A 121 -17.78 6.00 17.51
CA ILE A 121 -19.04 5.85 18.25
C ILE A 121 -20.13 5.33 17.30
N GLY A 122 -20.56 4.08 17.52
CA GLY A 122 -21.59 3.40 16.71
C GLY A 122 -21.09 2.21 15.88
N LEU A 123 -19.80 1.86 15.93
CA LEU A 123 -19.30 0.58 15.39
C LEU A 123 -19.32 -0.49 16.47
N ASP A 124 -20.12 -1.53 16.26
CA ASP A 124 -20.05 -2.74 17.09
C ASP A 124 -18.92 -3.65 16.59
N MET A 125 -17.73 -3.48 17.20
CA MET A 125 -16.55 -4.32 16.92
C MET A 125 -16.67 -5.75 17.47
N SER A 126 -17.73 -6.08 18.21
CA SER A 126 -17.98 -7.45 18.70
C SER A 126 -18.23 -8.44 17.56
N SER A 127 -18.68 -7.94 16.41
CA SER A 127 -18.84 -8.71 15.17
C SER A 127 -17.50 -9.04 14.48
N ILE A 128 -16.40 -8.40 14.89
CA ILE A 128 -15.03 -8.73 14.49
C ILE A 128 -14.41 -9.62 15.58
N ALA A 129 -14.98 -10.81 15.77
CA ALA A 129 -14.32 -11.86 16.53
C ALA A 129 -13.07 -12.29 15.76
N GLY A 130 -11.86 -11.89 16.22
CA GLY A 130 -10.63 -12.47 15.65
C GLY A 130 -9.30 -11.75 15.86
N SER A 131 -9.26 -10.56 16.45
CA SER A 131 -7.97 -9.91 16.72
C SER A 131 -7.94 -9.37 18.13
N GLU A 132 -7.53 -10.21 19.09
CA GLU A 132 -6.93 -9.69 20.31
C GLU A 132 -5.81 -8.74 19.87
N VAL A 133 -5.99 -7.45 20.11
CA VAL A 133 -4.93 -6.47 19.92
C VAL A 133 -3.93 -6.76 21.03
N THR A 134 -2.98 -7.65 20.76
CA THR A 134 -1.78 -7.78 21.57
C THR A 134 -1.11 -6.42 21.51
N VAL A 135 -1.20 -5.66 22.60
CA VAL A 135 -0.45 -4.43 22.78
C VAL A 135 1.01 -4.86 22.67
N ALA A 136 1.65 -4.52 21.55
CA ALA A 136 3.06 -4.82 21.33
C ALA A 136 3.83 -4.23 22.51
N GLU A 137 4.63 -5.04 23.19
CA GLU A 137 5.51 -4.57 24.25
C GLU A 137 6.34 -3.39 23.73
N SER A 138 6.52 -2.37 24.56
CA SER A 138 7.29 -1.20 24.20
C SER A 138 8.74 -1.59 23.94
N THR A 139 9.10 -1.82 22.68
CA THR A 139 10.49 -1.96 22.25
C THR A 139 11.24 -0.70 22.66
N SER A 140 12.36 -0.85 23.37
CA SER A 140 13.20 0.29 23.75
C SER A 140 13.64 1.06 22.50
N ALA A 141 13.81 2.37 22.62
CA ALA A 141 14.34 3.20 21.53
C ALA A 141 15.72 2.70 21.06
N VAL A 142 16.53 2.14 21.98
CA VAL A 142 17.83 1.55 21.67
C VAL A 142 17.67 0.30 20.82
N ASP A 143 16.77 -0.61 21.20
CA ASP A 143 16.50 -1.84 20.44
C ASP A 143 15.93 -1.52 19.07
N THR A 144 15.12 -0.46 18.95
CA THR A 144 14.60 0.00 17.66
C THR A 144 15.75 0.45 16.73
N ILE A 145 16.76 1.15 17.26
CA ILE A 145 17.95 1.57 16.49
C ILE A 145 18.81 0.37 16.09
N LEU A 146 19.00 -0.59 17.00
CA LEU A 146 19.76 -1.81 16.71
C LEU A 146 19.06 -2.65 15.62
N ASN A 147 17.73 -2.74 15.67
CA ASN A 147 16.92 -3.46 14.69
C ASN A 147 16.96 -2.86 13.27
N ILE A 148 17.50 -1.65 13.09
CA ILE A 148 17.75 -1.06 11.76
C ILE A 148 18.88 -1.82 11.04
N ILE A 149 19.88 -2.30 11.79
CA ILE A 149 21.02 -3.02 11.24
C ILE A 149 20.63 -4.51 11.12
N PRO A 150 20.51 -5.06 9.90
CA PRO A 150 20.20 -6.47 9.75
C PRO A 150 21.37 -7.35 10.18
N GLU A 151 21.07 -8.43 10.91
CA GLU A 151 22.01 -9.53 11.11
C GLU A 151 22.27 -10.27 9.79
N ASN A 152 21.24 -10.42 8.95
CA ASN A 152 21.33 -11.04 7.64
C ASN A 152 20.44 -10.31 6.62
N PRO A 153 21.02 -9.60 5.63
CA PRO A 153 20.24 -8.82 4.66
C PRO A 153 19.37 -9.69 3.74
N PHE A 154 19.76 -10.93 3.47
CA PHE A 154 18.95 -11.87 2.67
C PHE A 154 17.74 -12.35 3.46
N ALA A 155 17.89 -12.55 4.77
CA ALA A 155 16.76 -12.84 5.64
C ALA A 155 15.79 -11.65 5.71
N SER A 156 16.29 -10.41 5.80
CA SER A 156 15.46 -9.20 5.78
C SER A 156 14.69 -9.02 4.48
N LEU A 157 15.31 -9.36 3.34
CA LEU A 157 14.65 -9.36 2.02
C LEU A 157 13.55 -10.44 1.95
N ALA A 158 13.76 -11.61 2.54
CA ALA A 158 12.76 -12.68 2.54
C ALA A 158 11.60 -12.41 3.50
N GLN A 159 11.89 -11.85 4.68
CA GLN A 159 10.91 -11.56 5.73
C GLN A 159 10.18 -10.22 5.51
N GLY A 160 10.70 -9.36 4.63
CA GLY A 160 10.09 -8.07 4.31
C GLY A 160 10.30 -7.01 5.39
N THR A 161 11.38 -7.11 6.17
CA THR A 161 11.73 -6.11 7.19
C THR A 161 12.25 -4.84 6.51
N MET A 162 11.32 -3.95 6.14
CA MET A 162 11.61 -2.81 5.25
C MET A 162 12.75 -1.92 5.72
N LEU A 163 12.81 -1.61 7.01
CA LEU A 163 13.84 -0.71 7.57
C LEU A 163 15.27 -1.25 7.35
N GLN A 164 15.43 -2.56 7.55
CA GLN A 164 16.68 -3.27 7.30
C GLN A 164 17.03 -3.34 5.81
N VAL A 165 16.02 -3.63 4.96
CA VAL A 165 16.19 -3.66 3.50
C VAL A 165 16.64 -2.28 2.99
N ILE A 166 16.04 -1.21 3.49
CA ILE A 166 16.39 0.18 3.14
C ILE A 166 17.84 0.48 3.50
N LEU A 167 18.27 0.20 4.75
CA LEU A 167 19.65 0.46 5.19
C LEU A 167 20.66 -0.30 4.31
N PHE A 168 20.42 -1.59 4.10
CA PHE A 168 21.30 -2.42 3.26
C PHE A 168 21.35 -1.91 1.81
N ALA A 169 20.21 -1.59 1.21
CA ALA A 169 20.13 -1.06 -0.15
C ALA A 169 20.92 0.26 -0.32
N LEU A 170 20.80 1.17 0.65
CA LEU A 170 21.53 2.44 0.64
C LEU A 170 23.05 2.22 0.76
N LEU A 171 23.50 1.32 1.64
CA LEU A 171 24.93 0.99 1.76
C LEU A 171 25.48 0.40 0.46
N VAL A 172 24.76 -0.53 -0.17
CA VAL A 172 25.15 -1.13 -1.44
C VAL A 172 25.24 -0.08 -2.54
N GLY A 173 24.23 0.78 -2.69
CA GLY A 173 24.24 1.82 -3.73
C GLY A 173 25.34 2.85 -3.54
N ILE A 174 25.63 3.25 -2.29
CA ILE A 174 26.77 4.10 -1.95
C ILE A 174 28.10 3.45 -2.34
N LEU A 175 28.29 2.17 -2.06
CA LEU A 175 29.53 1.47 -2.40
C LEU A 175 29.68 1.29 -3.91
N LEU A 176 28.59 0.98 -4.63
CA LEU A 176 28.58 0.93 -6.09
C LEU A 176 28.97 2.28 -6.71
N ALA A 177 28.44 3.40 -6.17
CA ALA A 177 28.85 4.74 -6.57
C ALA A 177 30.36 4.98 -6.42
N LYS A 178 30.94 4.52 -5.30
CA LYS A 178 32.39 4.64 -5.05
C LYS A 178 33.24 3.77 -5.98
N MET A 179 32.72 2.61 -6.41
CA MET A 179 33.43 1.67 -7.29
C MET A 179 33.49 2.12 -8.75
N LYS A 180 32.67 3.11 -9.16
CA LYS A 180 32.63 3.67 -10.53
C LYS A 180 32.56 2.57 -11.59
N GLU A 181 33.51 2.51 -12.53
CA GLU A 181 33.56 1.53 -13.62
C GLU A 181 33.59 0.08 -13.15
N ARG A 182 34.24 -0.22 -12.01
CA ARG A 182 34.30 -1.60 -11.47
C ARG A 182 32.94 -2.13 -11.03
N GLY A 183 32.01 -1.24 -10.67
CA GLY A 183 30.65 -1.58 -10.27
C GLY A 183 29.62 -1.50 -11.40
N SER A 184 30.03 -1.11 -12.61
CA SER A 184 29.12 -0.79 -13.72
C SER A 184 28.21 -1.96 -14.12
N VAL A 185 28.73 -3.19 -14.13
CA VAL A 185 27.95 -4.40 -14.45
C VAL A 185 26.81 -4.60 -13.45
N ILE A 186 27.10 -4.46 -12.15
CA ILE A 186 26.10 -4.63 -11.08
C ILE A 186 25.09 -3.47 -11.10
N ALA A 187 25.56 -2.24 -11.28
CA ALA A 187 24.70 -1.07 -11.37
C ALA A 187 23.73 -1.17 -12.56
N ASN A 188 24.22 -1.54 -13.74
CA ASN A 188 23.39 -1.72 -14.93
C ASN A 188 22.38 -2.86 -14.77
N PHE A 189 22.79 -3.98 -14.16
CA PHE A 189 21.87 -5.08 -13.84
C PHE A 189 20.74 -4.61 -12.91
N LEU A 190 21.05 -3.88 -11.84
CA LEU A 190 20.05 -3.39 -10.89
C LEU A 190 19.13 -2.34 -11.49
N THR A 191 19.62 -1.51 -12.42
CA THR A 191 18.79 -0.58 -13.19
C THR A 191 17.80 -1.33 -14.08
N GLN A 192 18.25 -2.32 -14.84
CA GLN A 192 17.36 -3.15 -15.67
C GLN A 192 16.36 -3.94 -14.82
N ALA A 193 16.79 -4.44 -13.65
CA ALA A 193 15.89 -5.08 -12.70
C ALA A 193 14.85 -4.08 -12.18
N ASN A 194 15.22 -2.83 -11.88
CA ASN A 194 14.28 -1.80 -11.45
C ASN A 194 13.23 -1.49 -12.53
N ASP A 195 13.65 -1.36 -13.80
CA ASP A 195 12.75 -1.13 -14.94
C ASP A 195 11.78 -2.31 -15.12
N LEU A 196 12.27 -3.54 -15.00
CA LEU A 196 11.43 -4.75 -15.05
C LEU A 196 10.39 -4.76 -13.93
N MET A 197 10.77 -4.41 -12.69
CA MET A 197 9.86 -4.33 -11.55
C MET A 197 8.80 -3.24 -11.75
N MET A 198 9.17 -2.09 -12.32
CA MET A 198 8.26 -1.01 -12.68
C MET A 198 7.23 -1.48 -13.72
N GLU A 199 7.66 -2.21 -14.75
CA GLU A 199 6.74 -2.74 -15.77
C GLU A 199 5.82 -3.83 -15.22
N MET A 200 6.32 -4.70 -14.35
CA MET A 200 5.47 -5.65 -13.62
C MET A 200 4.44 -4.94 -12.73
N THR A 201 4.82 -3.81 -12.11
CA THR A 201 3.89 -2.97 -11.33
C THR A 201 2.81 -2.40 -12.23
N ASN A 202 3.14 -1.90 -13.42
CA ASN A 202 2.16 -1.44 -14.41
C ASN A 202 1.18 -2.55 -14.83
N LEU A 203 1.67 -3.79 -14.97
CA LEU A 203 0.82 -4.94 -15.27
C LEU A 203 -0.14 -5.25 -14.13
N VAL A 204 0.35 -5.33 -12.89
CA VAL A 204 -0.49 -5.60 -11.71
C VAL A 204 -1.53 -4.49 -11.50
N MET A 205 -1.17 -3.23 -11.76
CA MET A 205 -2.09 -2.09 -11.67
C MET A 205 -3.27 -2.18 -12.64
N LYS A 206 -3.17 -2.91 -13.76
CA LYS A 206 -4.32 -3.18 -14.65
C LYS A 206 -5.37 -4.08 -14.00
N PHE A 207 -4.97 -4.93 -13.05
CA PHE A 207 -5.88 -5.78 -12.28
C PHE A 207 -6.45 -5.07 -11.04
N ALA A 208 -5.90 -3.90 -10.66
CA ALA A 208 -6.32 -3.15 -9.48
C ALA A 208 -7.83 -2.83 -9.43
N PRO A 209 -8.52 -2.43 -10.52
CA PRO A 209 -9.95 -2.16 -10.46
C PRO A 209 -10.78 -3.35 -9.97
N ILE A 210 -10.41 -4.56 -10.40
CA ILE A 210 -11.10 -5.82 -10.05
C ILE A 210 -10.72 -6.24 -8.62
N GLY A 211 -9.44 -6.12 -8.26
CA GLY A 211 -8.94 -6.42 -6.91
C GLY A 211 -9.59 -5.53 -5.85
N VAL A 212 -9.61 -4.22 -6.07
CA VAL A 212 -10.23 -3.23 -5.18
C VAL A 212 -11.75 -3.46 -5.09
N PHE A 213 -12.42 -3.73 -6.20
CA PHE A 213 -13.85 -4.09 -6.20
C PHE A 213 -14.13 -5.27 -5.27
N CYS A 214 -13.40 -6.38 -5.42
CA CYS A 214 -13.61 -7.59 -4.61
C CYS A 214 -13.28 -7.36 -3.13
N MET A 215 -12.22 -6.60 -2.84
CA MET A 215 -11.84 -6.26 -1.46
C MET A 215 -12.93 -5.44 -0.76
N ILE A 216 -13.39 -4.36 -1.40
CA ILE A 216 -14.43 -3.49 -0.84
C ILE A 216 -15.77 -4.25 -0.73
N ALA A 217 -16.13 -5.03 -1.75
CA ALA A 217 -17.34 -5.86 -1.72
C ALA A 217 -17.32 -6.83 -0.54
N ARG A 218 -16.21 -7.53 -0.29
CA ARG A 218 -16.07 -8.42 0.87
C ARG A 218 -16.20 -7.68 2.19
N THR A 219 -15.54 -6.53 2.32
CA THR A 219 -15.58 -5.72 3.55
C THR A 219 -17.00 -5.27 3.88
N PHE A 220 -17.73 -4.70 2.92
CA PHE A 220 -19.11 -4.23 3.16
C PHE A 220 -20.15 -5.35 3.18
N ALA A 221 -19.86 -6.50 2.56
CA ALA A 221 -20.67 -7.70 2.76
C ALA A 221 -20.65 -8.14 4.24
N ASN A 222 -19.50 -8.10 4.90
CA ASN A 222 -19.39 -8.50 6.31
C ASN A 222 -19.88 -7.42 7.28
N LEU A 223 -19.52 -6.16 7.01
CA LEU A 223 -19.79 -5.05 7.94
C LEU A 223 -21.18 -4.41 7.78
N GLY A 224 -21.81 -4.58 6.62
CA GLY A 224 -23.15 -4.06 6.34
C GLY A 224 -23.29 -2.54 6.31
N PHE A 225 -24.55 -2.08 6.41
CA PHE A 225 -24.88 -0.66 6.36
C PHE A 225 -24.52 0.08 7.66
N ASP A 226 -24.49 -0.63 8.80
CA ASP A 226 -24.16 -0.03 10.10
C ASP A 226 -22.73 0.50 10.15
N ALA A 227 -21.80 -0.15 9.44
CA ALA A 227 -20.43 0.35 9.32
C ALA A 227 -20.29 1.54 8.37
N PHE A 228 -21.29 1.81 7.50
CA PHE A 228 -21.20 2.88 6.51
C PHE A 228 -21.15 4.27 7.17
N VAL A 229 -22.03 4.54 8.14
CA VAL A 229 -22.09 5.86 8.81
C VAL A 229 -20.81 6.18 9.58
N PRO A 230 -20.24 5.28 10.40
CA PRO A 230 -18.96 5.52 11.05
C PRO A 230 -17.79 5.64 10.08
N LEU A 231 -17.77 4.87 8.99
CA LEU A 231 -16.73 5.00 7.97
C LEU A 231 -16.80 6.36 7.27
N LEU A 232 -18.01 6.87 7.02
CA LEU A 232 -18.22 8.18 6.42
C LEU A 232 -17.82 9.31 7.39
N LYS A 233 -18.12 9.16 8.69
CA LYS A 233 -17.59 10.05 9.74
C LYS A 233 -16.06 10.02 9.81
N TYR A 234 -15.45 8.84 9.69
CA TYR A 234 -14.00 8.69 9.65
C TYR A 234 -13.41 9.39 8.41
N MET A 235 -13.98 9.16 7.22
CA MET A 235 -13.56 9.83 6.00
C MET A 235 -13.68 11.35 6.12
N GLY A 236 -14.81 11.85 6.65
CA GLY A 236 -15.01 13.27 6.95
C GLY A 236 -13.92 13.82 7.86
N SER A 237 -13.65 13.12 8.98
CA SER A 237 -12.59 13.49 9.92
C SER A 237 -11.21 13.56 9.27
N VAL A 238 -10.85 12.59 8.42
CA VAL A 238 -9.57 12.59 7.73
C VAL A 238 -9.51 13.72 6.70
N THR A 239 -10.58 13.97 5.95
CA THR A 239 -10.62 15.08 4.98
C THR A 239 -10.53 16.45 5.63
N THR A 240 -11.18 16.65 6.78
CA THR A 240 -11.07 17.89 7.55
C THR A 240 -9.69 18.06 8.20
N GLY A 241 -9.02 16.97 8.60
CA GLY A 241 -7.65 17.03 9.10
C GLY A 241 -6.59 17.27 8.02
N LEU A 242 -6.93 17.00 6.75
CA LEU A 242 -6.04 17.22 5.61
C LEU A 242 -6.25 18.57 4.92
N ALA A 243 -7.43 19.17 5.07
CA ALA A 243 -7.82 20.48 4.51
C ALA A 243 -7.27 21.65 5.34
#